data_AF-T1B8X4-F1
#
_entry.id   AF-T1B8X4-F1
#
_cell.length_a   1.000
_cell.length_b   1.000
_cell.length_c   1.000
_cell.angle_alpha   90.00
_cell.angle_beta   90.00
_cell.angle_gamma   90.00
#
_symmetry.space_group_name_H-M   'P 1'
#
loop_
_entity.id
_entity.type
_entity.pdbx_description
1 polymer ?
#
loop_
_entity_poly.entity_id
_entity_poly.type
_entity_poly.pdbx_seq_one_letter_code
_entity_poly.pdbx_strand_id
1 'polypeptide(L)'
;MTSEASIFKEDQEANVTSHELARLRHARLVTVPESGRRLALSEEMVRKVSGGEEVFAREFYHQGYVYRPNYTLVFYGSDRLKIRSQGDAIWSRLLYRAVTATFPKPSEEGNVENYWDAMLAAEGDQILGWVLRGRDSSP
;
A
#
# COMPACT_ATOMS: atom_id res chain seq x y z
N MET A 1 -2.96 -7.08 3.15
CA MET A 1 -1.64 -7.72 3.34
C MET A 1 -0.61 -6.63 3.53
N THR A 2 0.36 -6.80 4.43
CA THR A 2 1.41 -5.79 4.64
C THR A 2 2.67 -6.20 3.88
N SER A 3 3.25 -5.27 3.14
CA SER A 3 4.52 -5.43 2.43
C SER A 3 5.57 -4.52 3.06
N GLU A 4 6.83 -4.92 3.00
CA GLU A 4 7.91 -4.01 3.40
C GLU A 4 8.07 -2.87 2.39
N ALA A 5 8.43 -1.67 2.87
CA ALA A 5 8.67 -0.52 1.99
C ALA A 5 10.00 -0.63 1.23
N SER A 6 10.91 -1.48 1.72
CA SER A 6 12.22 -1.76 1.13
C SER A 6 12.10 -2.12 -0.36
N ILE A 7 11.14 -2.96 -0.74
CA ILE A 7 10.95 -3.46 -2.11
C ILE A 7 10.62 -2.37 -3.14
N PHE A 8 10.20 -1.20 -2.68
CA PHE A 8 9.85 -0.06 -3.52
C PHE A 8 10.99 0.97 -3.64
N LYS A 9 12.18 0.70 -3.07
CA LYS A 9 13.38 1.53 -3.21
C LYS A 9 14.10 1.25 -4.54
N GLU A 10 14.83 2.24 -5.06
CA GLU A 10 15.60 2.14 -6.32
C GLU A 10 16.67 1.04 -6.30
N ASP A 11 17.36 0.83 -5.17
CA ASP A 11 18.54 -0.04 -5.09
C ASP A 11 18.28 -1.42 -4.44
N GLN A 12 17.21 -2.12 -4.84
CA GLN A 12 16.89 -3.45 -4.28
C GLN A 12 17.41 -4.61 -5.12
N GLU A 13 17.82 -5.67 -4.44
CA GLU A 13 18.20 -6.92 -5.10
C GLU A 13 17.01 -7.55 -5.84
N ALA A 14 17.20 -7.89 -7.12
CA ALA A 14 16.15 -8.42 -7.98
C ALA A 14 15.49 -9.72 -7.43
N ASN A 15 16.26 -10.56 -6.74
CA ASN A 15 15.75 -11.79 -6.14
C ASN A 15 14.79 -11.53 -4.96
N VAL A 16 15.13 -10.58 -4.09
CA VAL A 16 14.28 -10.18 -2.95
C VAL A 16 12.98 -9.58 -3.46
N THR A 17 13.07 -8.70 -4.45
CA THR A 17 11.90 -8.08 -5.10
C THR A 17 10.98 -9.12 -5.75
N SER A 18 11.53 -10.10 -6.46
CA SER A 18 10.72 -11.15 -7.12
C SER A 18 9.96 -12.02 -6.11
N HIS A 19 10.57 -12.30 -4.95
CA HIS A 19 9.94 -13.05 -3.88
C HIS A 19 8.80 -12.27 -3.21
N GLU A 20 9.03 -11.00 -2.90
CA GLU A 20 8.00 -10.16 -2.28
C GLU A 20 6.82 -9.92 -3.22
N LEU A 21 7.07 -9.73 -4.53
CA LEU A 21 6.01 -9.68 -5.54
C LEU A 21 5.19 -10.98 -5.57
N ALA A 22 5.80 -12.14 -5.38
CA ALA A 22 5.08 -13.42 -5.36
C ALA A 22 4.02 -13.44 -4.25
N ARG A 23 4.37 -12.90 -3.07
CA ARG A 23 3.43 -12.78 -1.94
C ARG A 23 2.24 -11.88 -2.29
N LEU A 24 2.42 -10.88 -3.15
CA LEU A 24 1.37 -9.91 -3.50
C LEU A 24 0.30 -10.47 -4.46
N ARG A 25 0.53 -11.60 -5.14
CA ARG A 25 -0.30 -12.12 -6.24
C ARG A 25 -1.81 -12.17 -5.97
N HIS A 26 -2.20 -12.49 -4.74
CA HIS A 26 -3.61 -12.67 -4.37
C HIS A 26 -4.16 -11.56 -3.48
N ALA A 27 -3.34 -10.57 -3.16
CA ALA A 27 -3.79 -9.44 -2.35
C ALA A 27 -4.74 -8.55 -3.17
N ARG A 28 -5.73 -7.96 -2.49
CA ARG A 28 -6.55 -6.86 -3.03
C ARG A 28 -6.17 -5.51 -2.46
N LEU A 29 -5.58 -5.50 -1.26
CA LEU A 29 -5.05 -4.34 -0.58
C LEU A 29 -3.67 -4.69 -0.03
N VAL A 30 -2.68 -3.90 -0.42
CA VAL A 30 -1.30 -4.01 0.06
C VAL A 30 -0.95 -2.72 0.80
N THR A 31 -0.75 -2.83 2.09
CA THR A 31 -0.33 -1.71 2.95
C THR A 31 1.18 -1.73 3.08
N VAL A 32 1.78 -0.56 3.00
CA VAL A 32 3.23 -0.37 3.04
C VAL A 32 3.52 0.67 4.13
N PRO A 33 3.84 0.24 5.36
CA PRO A 33 4.31 1.17 6.39
C PRO A 33 5.60 1.81 5.93
N GLU A 34 5.75 3.11 6.16
CA GLU A 34 7.01 3.79 5.90
C GLU A 34 8.13 3.20 6.80
N SER A 35 9.04 2.44 6.20
CA SER A 35 10.23 1.91 6.88
C SER A 35 11.44 2.83 6.63
N GLY A 36 11.50 3.93 7.40
CA GLY A 36 12.66 4.85 7.48
C GLY A 36 12.44 6.23 6.83
N ARG A 37 13.14 7.26 7.35
CA ARG A 37 13.03 8.65 6.88
C ARG A 37 13.19 8.75 5.36
N ARG A 38 12.21 9.36 4.70
CA ARG A 38 12.26 9.80 3.29
C ARG A 38 12.47 8.64 2.31
N LEU A 39 11.54 7.69 2.30
CA LEU A 39 11.49 6.65 1.26
C LEU A 39 11.51 7.29 -0.14
N ALA A 40 12.55 6.98 -0.93
CA ALA A 40 12.63 7.34 -2.34
C ALA A 40 11.99 6.21 -3.16
N LEU A 41 10.87 6.49 -3.82
CA LEU A 41 10.14 5.50 -4.62
C LEU A 41 10.83 5.25 -5.96
N SER A 42 11.01 3.97 -6.32
CA SER A 42 11.41 3.54 -7.65
C SER A 42 10.24 3.73 -8.63
N GLU A 43 10.42 4.61 -9.62
CA GLU A 43 9.42 4.84 -10.66
C GLU A 43 9.14 3.58 -11.49
N GLU A 44 10.19 2.81 -11.78
CA GLU A 44 10.05 1.54 -12.48
C GLU A 44 9.18 0.56 -11.69
N MET A 45 9.44 0.42 -10.38
CA MET A 45 8.67 -0.47 -9.52
C MET A 45 7.22 -0.03 -9.44
N VAL A 46 6.97 1.26 -9.17
CA VAL A 46 5.62 1.83 -9.08
C VAL A 46 4.87 1.60 -10.39
N ARG A 47 5.49 1.85 -11.55
CA ARG A 47 4.88 1.58 -12.85
C ARG A 47 4.56 0.11 -13.03
N LYS A 48 5.48 -0.79 -12.68
CA LYS A 48 5.31 -2.24 -12.81
C LYS A 48 4.13 -2.76 -11.99
N VAL A 49 3.96 -2.27 -10.76
CA VAL A 49 2.92 -2.76 -9.84
C VAL A 49 1.57 -2.06 -9.98
N SER A 50 1.54 -0.83 -10.54
CA SER A 50 0.28 -0.05 -10.73
C SER A 50 -0.19 0.02 -12.18
N GLY A 51 0.67 -0.33 -13.15
CA GLY A 51 0.43 -0.11 -14.57
C GLY A 51 -0.47 -1.14 -15.25
N GLY A 52 -0.95 -2.17 -14.53
CA GLY A 52 -1.80 -3.21 -15.10
C GLY A 52 -1.09 -4.14 -16.09
N GLU A 53 0.23 -4.04 -16.21
CA GLU A 53 1.06 -4.98 -16.97
C GLU A 53 1.31 -6.26 -16.18
N GLU A 54 1.71 -7.31 -16.88
CA GLU A 54 2.08 -8.56 -16.25
C GLU A 54 3.43 -8.46 -15.54
N VAL A 55 3.52 -9.07 -14.37
CA VAL A 55 4.74 -9.10 -13.56
C VAL A 55 5.19 -10.54 -13.35
N PHE A 56 6.48 -10.78 -13.54
CA PHE A 56 7.12 -12.03 -13.15
C PHE A 56 7.46 -12.00 -11.66
N ALA A 57 7.15 -13.10 -10.98
CA ALA A 57 7.47 -13.31 -9.58
C ALA A 57 7.85 -14.78 -9.31
N ARG A 58 8.64 -15.01 -8.26
CA ARG A 58 9.12 -16.35 -7.91
C ARG A 58 9.32 -16.48 -6.41
N GLU A 59 8.65 -17.48 -5.82
CA GLU A 59 8.89 -17.90 -4.44
C GLU A 59 10.22 -18.65 -4.29
N PHE A 60 10.76 -18.72 -3.08
CA PHE A 60 11.99 -19.50 -2.86
C PHE A 60 11.75 -20.97 -3.21
N TYR A 61 12.67 -21.57 -3.97
CA TYR A 61 12.63 -22.99 -4.37
C TYR A 61 11.46 -23.42 -5.28
N HIS A 62 10.69 -22.47 -5.83
CA HIS A 62 9.60 -22.76 -6.78
C HIS A 62 9.89 -22.28 -8.20
N GLN A 63 9.14 -22.81 -9.17
CA GLN A 63 9.13 -22.29 -10.53
C GLN A 63 8.48 -20.89 -10.54
N GLY A 64 9.07 -19.96 -11.28
CA GLY A 64 8.54 -18.62 -11.41
C GLY A 64 7.23 -18.61 -12.21
N TYR A 65 6.42 -17.59 -11.97
CA TYR A 65 5.16 -17.39 -12.65
C TYR A 65 4.93 -15.93 -12.99
N VAL A 66 3.97 -15.70 -13.88
CA VAL A 66 3.55 -14.38 -14.29
C VAL A 66 2.14 -14.14 -13.78
N TYR A 67 1.87 -12.95 -13.28
CA TYR A 67 0.52 -12.53 -12.90
C TYR A 67 0.31 -11.05 -13.20
N ARG A 68 -0.95 -10.66 -13.36
CA ARG A 68 -1.34 -9.24 -13.47
C ARG A 68 -1.67 -8.71 -12.07
N PRO A 69 -1.03 -7.63 -11.58
CA PRO A 69 -1.35 -7.02 -10.30
C PRO A 69 -2.84 -6.64 -10.21
N ASN A 70 -3.46 -6.99 -9.08
CA ASN A 70 -4.89 -6.76 -8.84
C ASN A 70 -5.15 -6.20 -7.42
N TYR A 71 -4.16 -5.50 -6.87
CA TYR A 71 -4.18 -4.87 -5.57
C TYR A 71 -4.07 -3.34 -5.65
N THR A 72 -4.64 -2.67 -4.65
CA THR A 72 -4.37 -1.27 -4.35
C THR A 72 -3.20 -1.17 -3.37
N LEU A 73 -2.21 -0.34 -3.68
CA LEU A 73 -1.09 -0.03 -2.78
C LEU A 73 -1.41 1.20 -1.93
N VAL A 74 -1.21 1.08 -0.62
CA VAL A 74 -1.39 2.18 0.34
C VAL A 74 -0.12 2.35 1.14
N PHE A 75 0.57 3.46 0.88
CA PHE A 75 1.70 3.90 1.69
C PHE A 75 1.18 4.76 2.84
N TYR A 76 1.63 4.50 4.06
CA TYR A 76 1.28 5.30 5.23
C TYR A 76 2.50 5.50 6.12
N GLY A 77 2.64 6.70 6.65
CA GLY A 77 3.82 7.12 7.40
C GLY A 77 3.68 8.56 7.88
N SER A 78 4.62 8.96 8.73
CA SER A 78 4.70 10.33 9.24
C SER A 78 5.40 11.28 8.28
N ASP A 79 6.33 10.77 7.46
CA ASP A 79 7.07 11.57 6.51
C ASP A 79 6.44 11.49 5.11
N ARG A 80 6.75 12.50 4.29
CA ARG A 80 6.32 12.51 2.89
C ARG A 80 7.21 11.58 2.07
N LEU A 81 6.57 10.79 1.20
CA LEU A 81 7.26 10.03 0.16
C LEU A 81 8.07 10.97 -0.73
N LYS A 82 9.33 10.60 -1.00
CA LYS A 82 10.18 11.33 -1.93
C LYS A 82 10.07 10.69 -3.32
N ILE A 83 9.67 11.49 -4.29
CA ILE A 83 9.62 11.11 -5.70
C ILE A 83 10.68 11.93 -6.42
N ARG A 84 11.65 11.26 -7.03
CA ARG A 84 12.77 11.92 -7.74
C ARG A 84 12.40 12.35 -9.16
N SER A 85 11.46 11.63 -9.77
CA SER A 85 11.02 11.90 -11.13
C SER A 85 10.30 13.24 -11.23
N GLN A 86 10.64 14.00 -12.26
CA GLN A 86 9.94 15.24 -12.62
C GLN A 86 8.82 15.00 -13.64
N GLY A 87 8.64 13.76 -14.14
CA GLY A 87 7.63 13.44 -15.13
C GLY A 87 6.27 13.11 -14.53
N ASP A 88 5.20 13.39 -15.28
CA ASP A 88 3.80 13.17 -14.86
C ASP A 88 3.41 11.69 -14.70
N ALA A 89 4.20 10.78 -15.26
CA ALA A 89 3.90 9.35 -15.29
C ALA A 89 3.72 8.76 -13.88
N ILE A 90 4.59 9.10 -12.93
CA ILE A 90 4.44 8.64 -11.54
C ILE A 90 3.31 9.38 -10.81
N TRP A 91 3.13 10.68 -11.08
CA TRP A 91 2.13 11.51 -10.40
C TRP A 91 0.70 11.10 -10.76
N SER A 92 0.45 10.68 -12.00
CA SER A 92 -0.84 10.14 -12.43
C SER A 92 -1.26 8.84 -11.73
N ARG A 93 -0.33 8.17 -11.03
CA ARG A 93 -0.55 6.90 -10.31
C ARG A 93 -0.68 7.07 -8.80
N LEU A 94 -0.49 8.30 -8.29
CA LEU A 94 -0.41 8.57 -6.86
C LEU A 94 -1.57 9.42 -6.38
N LEU A 95 -2.24 8.94 -5.32
CA LEU A 95 -3.21 9.72 -4.58
C LEU A 95 -2.63 10.07 -3.20
N TYR A 96 -2.18 11.31 -3.03
CA TYR A 96 -1.66 11.78 -1.74
C TYR A 96 -2.79 12.37 -0.88
N ARG A 97 -2.92 11.91 0.36
CA ARG A 97 -3.85 12.44 1.36
C ARG A 97 -3.14 12.59 2.69
N ALA A 98 -3.10 13.82 3.21
CA ALA A 98 -2.54 14.10 4.53
C ALA A 98 -3.65 14.02 5.58
N VAL A 99 -3.41 13.26 6.64
CA VAL A 99 -4.27 13.26 7.84
C VAL A 99 -3.70 14.29 8.80
N THR A 100 -4.40 15.41 8.98
CA THR A 100 -4.01 16.50 9.90
C THR A 100 -4.72 16.43 11.25
N ALA A 101 -5.60 15.44 11.44
CA ALA A 101 -6.30 15.22 12.69
C ALA A 101 -5.33 14.69 13.76
N THR A 102 -5.46 15.23 14.98
CA THR A 102 -4.74 14.75 16.16
C THR A 102 -5.67 13.85 16.96
N PHE A 103 -5.21 12.65 17.28
CA PHE A 103 -5.95 11.70 18.11
C PHE A 103 -5.40 11.73 19.54
N PRO A 104 -6.28 11.72 20.57
CA PRO A 104 -5.83 11.70 21.95
C PRO A 104 -5.03 10.43 22.26
N LYS A 105 -4.04 10.57 23.14
CA LYS A 105 -3.20 9.44 23.55
C LYS A 105 -3.97 8.49 24.48
N PRO A 106 -3.51 7.23 24.61
CA PRO A 106 -4.15 6.23 25.48
C PRO A 106 -4.51 6.71 26.90
N SER A 107 -3.72 7.64 27.46
CA SER A 107 -3.85 8.17 28.82
C SER A 107 -4.58 9.51 28.94
N GLU A 108 -5.10 10.07 27.85
CA GLU A 108 -5.75 11.39 27.85
C GLU A 108 -7.26 11.28 28.10
N GLU A 109 -7.85 12.27 28.76
CA GLU A 109 -9.30 12.35 28.99
C GLU A 109 -10.06 12.34 27.65
N GLY A 110 -11.08 11.47 27.57
CA GLY A 110 -11.85 11.24 26.35
C GLY A 110 -11.27 10.16 25.42
N ASN A 111 -10.12 9.57 25.75
CA ASN A 111 -9.66 8.38 25.03
C ASN A 111 -10.50 7.15 25.39
N VAL A 112 -10.90 6.40 24.36
CA VAL A 112 -11.61 5.13 24.51
C VAL A 112 -10.60 4.00 24.33
N GLU A 113 -10.43 3.18 25.36
CA GLU A 113 -9.55 2.01 25.28
C GLU A 113 -10.05 1.06 24.18
N ASN A 114 -9.12 0.56 23.35
CA ASN A 114 -9.43 -0.29 22.19
C ASN A 114 -10.48 0.32 21.23
N TYR A 115 -10.49 1.66 21.10
CA TYR A 115 -11.42 2.37 20.21
C TYR A 115 -11.52 1.76 18.82
N TRP A 116 -10.39 1.37 18.22
CA TRP A 116 -10.36 0.77 16.88
C TRP A 116 -11.15 -0.54 16.81
N ASP A 117 -10.97 -1.43 17.80
CA ASP A 117 -11.67 -2.71 17.84
C ASP A 117 -13.17 -2.51 18.08
N ALA A 118 -13.52 -1.60 18.99
CA ALA A 118 -14.92 -1.25 19.26
C ALA A 118 -15.61 -0.63 18.04
N MET A 119 -14.94 0.31 17.36
CA MET A 119 -15.45 0.97 16.16
C MET A 119 -15.60 -0.02 15.00
N LEU A 120 -14.62 -0.90 14.78
CA LEU A 120 -14.71 -1.93 13.74
C LEU A 120 -15.81 -2.95 14.05
N ALA A 121 -16.02 -3.33 15.31
CA ALA A 121 -17.11 -4.23 15.69
C ALA A 121 -18.50 -3.59 15.49
N ALA A 122 -18.64 -2.29 15.75
CA ALA A 122 -19.90 -1.58 15.61
C ALA A 122 -20.23 -1.16 14.16
N GLU A 123 -19.23 -0.64 13.44
CA GLU A 123 -19.42 0.07 12.17
C GLU A 123 -18.68 -0.58 10.99
N GLY A 124 -17.81 -1.57 11.24
CA GLY A 124 -16.93 -2.14 10.21
C GLY A 124 -17.69 -2.71 9.00
N ASP A 125 -18.77 -3.45 9.24
CA ASP A 125 -19.63 -4.01 8.19
C ASP A 125 -20.28 -2.91 7.34
N GLN A 126 -20.67 -1.81 7.97
CA GLN A 126 -21.30 -0.67 7.29
C GLN A 126 -20.27 0.11 6.47
N ILE A 127 -19.08 0.36 7.01
CA ILE A 127 -17.95 0.97 6.30
C ILE A 127 -17.58 0.12 5.08
N LEU A 128 -17.47 -1.21 5.23
CA LEU A 128 -17.21 -2.10 4.11
C LEU A 128 -18.33 -2.04 3.08
N GLY A 129 -19.60 -2.02 3.51
CA GLY A 129 -20.75 -1.83 2.64
C GLY A 129 -20.70 -0.52 1.85
N TRP A 130 -20.24 0.57 2.45
CA TRP A 130 -20.00 1.86 1.76
C TRP A 130 -18.92 1.73 0.68
N VAL A 131 -17.81 1.09 1.00
CA VAL A 131 -16.71 0.85 0.04
C VAL A 131 -17.19 0.02 -1.15
N LEU A 132 -17.96 -1.04 -0.90
CA LEU A 132 -18.50 -1.90 -1.96
C LEU A 132 -19.51 -1.16 -2.86
N ARG A 133 -20.40 -0.35 -2.27
CA ARG A 133 -21.35 0.46 -3.06
C ARG A 133 -20.62 1.54 -3.89
N GLY A 134 -19.59 2.15 -3.32
CA GLY A 134 -18.76 3.14 -4.00
C GLY A 134 -18.12 2.60 -5.28
N ARG A 135 -17.70 1.32 -5.27
CA ARG A 135 -17.17 0.63 -6.46
C ARG A 135 -18.18 0.61 -7.61
N ASP A 136 -19.43 0.28 -7.31
CA ASP A 136 -20.48 0.10 -8.31
C ASP A 136 -21.04 1.44 -8.84
N SER A 137 -20.69 2.56 -8.20
CA SER A 137 -21.10 3.92 -8.57
C SER A 137 -20.11 4.69 -9.45
N SER A 138 -19.00 4.07 -9.90
CA SER A 138 -18.16 4.66 -10.95
C SER A 138 -18.83 4.54 -12.33
N PRO A 139 -18.93 5.63 -13.12
CA PRO A 139 -19.45 5.60 -14.49
C PRO A 139 -18.58 4.76 -15.44
#